data_AF-A0A8J2YB84-F1
#
_entry.id   AF-A0A8J2YB84-F1
#
_cell.length_a   1.000
_cell.length_b   1.000
_cell.length_c   1.000
_cell.angle_alpha   90.00
_cell.angle_beta   90.00
_cell.angle_gamma   90.00
#
_symmetry.space_group_name_H-M   'P 1'
#
loop_
_entity.id
_entity.type
_entity.pdbx_description
1 polymer ?
#
loop_
_entity_poly.entity_id
_entity_poly.type
_entity_poly.pdbx_seq_one_letter_code
_entity_poly.pdbx_strand_id
1 'polypeptide(L)'
;MPGALSVPMPQDKKTRDEDAAGLPTSRLARLRLILAFDALLVEKSVAKAAERLNISSPAMSRLLAQIREIYQDPIVIRSGRRLIPTPLAESLRQRLRAIAAESDTLLDARAGDSPGPGPGSAPARPTVGPAPATPIQAVPLSMRPAFILEGAPDPGAMARKLASIGEAAPPQMKLAKYIALTGAGTSGSRPLTLDEADEAFSVILAGDADPIQIGAFLVVMQYRGLTAAELAGLVRASRRHCGAPGLSAAHADLDWPAYISPKSREAPWFLHAARLVAKAGHRILIHTQKKSGNHLEAAARMAGIGRCLSAGEASAQLKKDHIAVIQLDSLSTQLHGLMSLYGLFEMRSPLNVLVAMLNPLGANTSLLGVSRASYRELHRDAAAMLQWPNLAALGNSRDVAQATPFRSTTIFRLVDRLPRKLIVPSTPEPRAEPPIDLTRLEYWDAVWAGRARDDRAEEVIVSTAAAALLALKRDEMSYAETRAEAKALWRQRNAG
;
A
#
# COMPACT_ATOMS: atom_id res chain seq x y z
N MET A 1 -81.26 1.19 -1.56
CA MET A 1 -80.89 1.93 -0.32
C MET A 1 -80.17 0.97 0.63
N PRO A 2 -79.28 1.46 1.53
CA PRO A 2 -78.12 0.67 1.95
C PRO A 2 -78.09 0.26 3.44
N GLY A 3 -77.21 -0.69 3.76
CA GLY A 3 -76.72 -0.99 5.10
C GLY A 3 -75.34 -1.65 4.98
N ALA A 4 -74.28 -1.03 5.49
CA ALA A 4 -72.91 -1.41 5.18
C ALA A 4 -72.25 -2.26 6.28
N LEU A 5 -71.53 -3.31 5.89
CA LEU A 5 -70.57 -4.02 6.75
C LEU A 5 -69.15 -3.54 6.42
N SER A 6 -68.53 -2.83 7.36
CA SER A 6 -67.16 -2.34 7.24
C SER A 6 -66.17 -3.35 7.79
N VAL A 7 -65.30 -3.90 6.93
CA VAL A 7 -64.15 -4.72 7.33
C VAL A 7 -62.89 -3.87 7.18
N PRO A 8 -62.04 -3.72 8.23
CA PRO A 8 -60.86 -2.87 8.17
C PRO A 8 -59.72 -3.53 7.35
N MET A 9 -59.06 -2.75 6.51
CA MET A 9 -57.85 -3.21 5.80
C MET A 9 -56.63 -3.30 6.74
N PRO A 10 -55.73 -4.29 6.54
CA PRO A 10 -54.40 -4.28 7.17
C PRO A 10 -53.58 -3.07 6.72
N GLN A 11 -52.80 -2.48 7.64
CA GLN A 11 -51.88 -1.39 7.31
C GLN A 11 -50.52 -1.95 6.86
N ASP A 12 -50.19 -1.77 5.58
CA ASP A 12 -48.83 -2.02 5.08
C ASP A 12 -47.84 -0.99 5.66
N LYS A 13 -47.18 -1.37 6.75
CA LYS A 13 -46.04 -0.64 7.29
C LYS A 13 -44.86 -0.74 6.33
N LYS A 14 -44.60 0.34 5.57
CA LYS A 14 -43.32 0.53 4.88
C LYS A 14 -42.17 0.27 5.85
N THR A 15 -41.34 -0.73 5.54
CA THR A 15 -40.14 -1.06 6.29
C THR A 15 -39.16 0.10 6.25
N ARG A 16 -38.74 0.58 7.43
CA ARG A 16 -37.59 1.47 7.57
C ARG A 16 -36.34 0.60 7.58
N ASP A 17 -35.55 0.67 6.52
CA ASP A 17 -34.14 0.22 6.54
C ASP A 17 -33.31 1.23 7.37
N GLU A 18 -33.54 1.26 8.68
CA GLU A 18 -32.79 2.04 9.68
C GLU A 18 -32.30 1.10 10.78
N ASP A 19 -31.26 0.32 10.46
CA ASP A 19 -30.60 -0.61 11.39
C ASP A 19 -29.10 -0.33 11.53
N ALA A 20 -28.50 -0.84 12.61
CA ALA A 20 -27.26 -0.33 13.21
C ALA A 20 -26.07 0.05 12.29
N ALA A 21 -25.40 1.16 12.65
CA ALA A 21 -24.08 1.62 12.18
C ALA A 21 -23.95 2.30 10.80
N GLY A 22 -24.84 3.25 10.48
CA GLY A 22 -24.54 4.49 9.72
C GLY A 22 -24.20 4.39 8.22
N LEU A 23 -23.84 3.21 7.71
CA LEU A 23 -23.56 2.97 6.29
C LEU A 23 -24.83 2.48 5.59
N PRO A 24 -25.27 3.09 4.47
CA PRO A 24 -26.42 2.57 3.74
C PRO A 24 -26.16 1.15 3.23
N THR A 25 -27.12 0.26 3.48
CA THR A 25 -27.03 -1.18 3.16
C THR A 25 -27.03 -1.44 1.65
N SER A 26 -27.76 -0.64 0.86
CA SER A 26 -27.86 -0.82 -0.59
C SER A 26 -26.66 -0.23 -1.36
N ARG A 27 -26.20 -0.96 -2.38
CA ARG A 27 -25.09 -0.52 -3.27
C ARG A 27 -25.40 0.82 -3.96
N LEU A 28 -26.66 1.02 -4.36
CA LEU A 28 -27.15 2.24 -5.02
C LEU A 28 -26.98 3.48 -4.14
N ALA A 29 -27.28 3.39 -2.84
CA ALA A 29 -27.11 4.50 -1.92
C ALA A 29 -25.63 4.81 -1.64
N ARG A 30 -24.75 3.79 -1.63
CA ARG A 30 -23.29 4.01 -1.55
C ARG A 30 -22.74 4.75 -2.77
N LEU A 31 -23.21 4.43 -3.98
CA LEU A 31 -22.83 5.16 -5.20
C LEU A 31 -23.32 6.62 -5.14
N ARG A 32 -24.57 6.86 -4.71
CA ARG A 32 -25.11 8.23 -4.52
C ARG A 32 -24.26 9.07 -3.56
N LEU A 33 -23.74 8.48 -2.47
CA LEU A 33 -22.82 9.19 -1.56
C LEU A 33 -21.48 9.54 -2.22
N ILE A 34 -20.92 8.67 -3.06
CA ILE A 34 -19.67 8.94 -3.79
C ILE A 34 -19.84 10.11 -4.76
N LEU A 35 -20.92 10.11 -5.55
CA LEU A 35 -21.24 11.19 -6.49
C LEU A 35 -21.49 12.53 -5.77
N ALA A 36 -22.24 12.50 -4.66
CA ALA A 36 -22.45 13.68 -3.82
C ALA A 36 -21.15 14.22 -3.21
N PHE A 37 -20.22 13.34 -2.84
CA PHE A 37 -18.91 13.72 -2.30
C PHE A 37 -18.06 14.43 -3.37
N ASP A 38 -17.99 13.94 -4.62
CA ASP A 38 -17.29 14.66 -5.70
C ASP A 38 -17.91 16.04 -5.95
N ALA A 39 -19.25 16.11 -6.08
CA ALA A 39 -19.96 17.38 -6.29
C ALA A 39 -19.68 18.41 -5.18
N LEU A 40 -19.67 18.00 -3.91
CA LEU A 40 -19.33 18.86 -2.78
C LEU A 40 -17.87 19.38 -2.81
N LEU A 41 -16.93 18.57 -3.31
CA LEU A 41 -15.51 18.92 -3.39
C LEU A 41 -15.17 19.79 -4.61
N VAL A 42 -15.90 19.64 -5.70
CA VAL A 42 -15.78 20.48 -6.91
C VAL A 42 -16.43 21.85 -6.67
N GLU A 43 -17.70 21.86 -6.28
CA GLU A 43 -18.48 23.11 -6.20
C GLU A 43 -18.18 23.95 -4.95
N LYS A 44 -17.63 23.34 -3.89
CA LYS A 44 -17.29 23.99 -2.61
C LYS A 44 -18.46 24.79 -2.00
N SER A 45 -19.68 24.34 -2.30
CA SER A 45 -20.96 24.90 -1.87
C SER A 45 -22.03 23.80 -1.90
N VAL A 46 -22.79 23.66 -0.80
CA VAL A 46 -23.88 22.67 -0.71
C VAL A 46 -24.98 22.94 -1.75
N ALA A 47 -25.29 24.22 -2.02
CA ALA A 47 -26.37 24.58 -2.94
C ALA A 47 -26.01 24.19 -4.39
N LYS A 48 -24.82 24.57 -4.86
CA LYS A 48 -24.33 24.22 -6.20
C LYS A 48 -24.10 22.72 -6.36
N ALA A 49 -23.62 22.04 -5.33
CA ALA A 49 -23.47 20.57 -5.37
C ALA A 49 -24.83 19.85 -5.47
N ALA A 50 -25.89 20.43 -4.89
CA ALA A 50 -27.25 19.91 -4.98
C ALA A 50 -27.84 20.13 -6.39
N GLU A 51 -27.73 21.37 -6.90
CA GLU A 51 -28.07 21.78 -8.26
C GLU A 51 -27.41 20.89 -9.32
N ARG A 52 -26.08 20.70 -9.21
CA ARG A 52 -25.27 19.84 -10.10
C ARG A 52 -25.76 18.39 -10.19
N LEU A 53 -26.38 17.86 -9.14
CA LEU A 53 -26.90 16.49 -9.09
C LEU A 53 -28.43 16.42 -9.15
N ASN A 54 -29.10 17.52 -9.54
CA ASN A 54 -30.56 17.62 -9.64
C ASN A 54 -31.30 17.19 -8.36
N ILE A 55 -30.74 17.49 -7.18
CA ILE A 55 -31.37 17.25 -5.88
C ILE A 55 -31.52 18.54 -5.08
N SER A 56 -32.38 18.53 -4.06
CA SER A 56 -32.60 19.69 -3.21
C SER A 56 -31.43 19.93 -2.23
N SER A 57 -31.15 21.18 -1.89
CA SER A 57 -30.12 21.55 -0.89
C SER A 57 -30.30 20.83 0.47
N PRO A 58 -31.52 20.60 0.99
CA PRO A 58 -31.72 19.75 2.17
C PRO A 58 -31.32 18.29 1.96
N ALA A 59 -31.55 17.71 0.77
CA ALA A 59 -31.11 16.34 0.46
C ALA A 59 -29.58 16.24 0.40
N MET A 60 -28.91 17.18 -0.28
CA MET A 60 -27.44 17.27 -0.29
C MET A 60 -26.86 17.47 1.12
N SER A 61 -27.55 18.23 1.98
CA SER A 61 -27.14 18.40 3.39
C SER A 61 -27.20 17.09 4.18
N ARG A 62 -28.20 16.22 3.94
CA ARG A 62 -28.28 14.88 4.54
C ARG A 62 -27.19 13.94 4.02
N LEU A 63 -26.90 13.98 2.72
CA LEU A 63 -25.80 13.20 2.14
C LEU A 63 -24.45 13.62 2.73
N LEU A 64 -24.18 14.93 2.88
CA LEU A 64 -23.00 15.42 3.59
C LEU A 64 -22.93 14.95 5.05
N ALA A 65 -24.06 14.89 5.77
CA ALA A 65 -24.10 14.36 7.13
C ALA A 65 -23.71 12.86 7.16
N GLN A 66 -24.25 12.04 6.25
CA GLN A 66 -23.89 10.62 6.12
C GLN A 66 -22.42 10.43 5.73
N ILE A 67 -21.86 11.24 4.82
CA ILE A 67 -20.43 11.18 4.48
C ILE A 67 -19.57 11.50 5.72
N ARG A 68 -19.95 12.53 6.50
CA ARG A 68 -19.25 12.90 7.75
C ARG A 68 -19.27 11.77 8.79
N GLU A 69 -20.40 11.09 8.94
CA GLU A 69 -20.57 9.96 9.86
C GLU A 69 -19.74 8.75 9.41
N ILE A 70 -19.74 8.41 8.12
CA ILE A 70 -18.99 7.27 7.55
C ILE A 70 -17.47 7.46 7.66
N TYR A 71 -16.97 8.69 7.50
CA TYR A 71 -15.54 9.00 7.55
C TYR A 71 -15.05 9.52 8.92
N GLN A 72 -15.97 9.81 9.85
CA GLN A 72 -15.69 10.45 11.16
C GLN A 72 -14.85 11.74 11.03
N ASP A 73 -15.14 12.53 10.00
CA ASP A 73 -14.39 13.75 9.61
C ASP A 73 -15.37 14.85 9.17
N PRO A 74 -15.08 16.15 9.39
CA PRO A 74 -15.97 17.23 8.95
C PRO A 74 -16.21 17.34 7.44
N ILE A 75 -15.37 16.71 6.60
CA ILE A 75 -15.34 16.69 5.12
C ILE A 75 -15.09 18.06 4.47
N VAL A 76 -15.91 19.03 4.85
CA VAL A 76 -15.84 20.43 4.48
C VAL A 76 -16.13 21.30 5.70
N ILE A 77 -15.21 22.19 6.03
CA ILE A 77 -15.36 23.24 7.05
C ILE A 77 -15.75 24.56 6.38
N ARG A 78 -16.49 25.42 7.08
CA ARG A 78 -16.82 26.77 6.59
C ARG A 78 -15.67 27.72 6.91
N SER A 79 -15.24 28.50 5.92
CA SER A 79 -14.37 29.66 6.12
C SER A 79 -14.92 30.84 5.32
N GLY A 80 -15.41 31.85 6.03
CA GLY A 80 -16.21 32.93 5.46
C GLY A 80 -17.38 32.39 4.63
N ARG A 81 -17.47 32.81 3.36
CA ARG A 81 -18.54 32.44 2.41
C ARG A 81 -18.23 31.18 1.57
N ARG A 82 -17.17 30.42 1.89
CA ARG A 82 -16.74 29.22 1.12
C ARG A 82 -16.62 27.98 2.01
N LEU A 83 -16.77 26.80 1.39
CA LEU A 83 -16.38 25.53 2.01
C LEU A 83 -14.93 25.20 1.65
N ILE A 84 -14.13 24.87 2.66
CA ILE A 84 -12.76 24.38 2.51
C ILE A 84 -12.78 22.89 2.90
N PRO A 85 -12.37 21.97 2.00
CA PRO A 85 -12.28 20.56 2.33
C PRO A 85 -11.22 20.24 3.39
N THR A 86 -11.42 19.18 4.14
CA THR A 86 -10.44 18.66 5.11
C THR A 86 -9.27 17.96 4.40
N PRO A 87 -8.11 17.77 5.06
CA PRO A 87 -6.99 17.01 4.47
C PRO A 87 -7.37 15.57 4.06
N LEU A 88 -8.30 14.93 4.78
CA LEU A 88 -8.86 13.64 4.39
C LEU A 88 -9.62 13.75 3.06
N ALA A 89 -10.53 14.71 2.95
CA ALA A 89 -11.36 14.91 1.78
C ALA A 89 -10.54 15.35 0.54
N GLU A 90 -9.50 16.17 0.72
CA GLU A 90 -8.49 16.48 -0.30
C GLU A 90 -7.81 15.20 -0.82
N SER A 91 -7.36 14.31 0.08
CA SER A 91 -6.70 13.04 -0.29
C SER A 91 -7.59 12.06 -1.07
N LEU A 92 -8.91 12.20 -0.97
CA LEU A 92 -9.88 11.35 -1.66
C LEU A 92 -10.34 11.92 -3.02
N ARG A 93 -10.19 13.22 -3.27
CA ARG A 93 -10.77 13.92 -4.45
C ARG A 93 -10.50 13.19 -5.77
N GLN A 94 -9.25 12.86 -6.08
CA GLN A 94 -8.90 12.22 -7.36
C GLN A 94 -9.61 10.89 -7.59
N ARG A 95 -9.82 10.10 -6.51
CA ARG A 95 -10.47 8.79 -6.57
C ARG A 95 -11.99 8.91 -6.68
N LEU A 96 -12.59 9.88 -5.99
CA LEU A 96 -14.01 10.22 -6.12
C LEU A 96 -14.31 10.69 -7.54
N ARG A 97 -13.48 11.59 -8.07
CA ARG A 97 -13.63 12.16 -9.41
C ARG A 97 -13.53 11.13 -10.52
N ALA A 98 -12.60 10.17 -10.39
CA ALA A 98 -12.47 9.07 -11.35
C ALA A 98 -13.71 8.17 -11.36
N ILE A 99 -14.25 7.81 -10.18
CA ILE A 99 -15.47 6.97 -10.09
C ILE A 99 -16.69 7.70 -10.66
N ALA A 100 -16.81 9.02 -10.43
CA ALA A 100 -17.88 9.83 -11.01
C ALA A 100 -17.80 9.85 -12.54
N ALA A 101 -16.65 10.23 -13.11
CA ALA A 101 -16.47 10.32 -14.56
C ALA A 101 -16.65 8.98 -15.28
N GLU A 102 -16.20 7.87 -14.68
CA GLU A 102 -16.43 6.51 -15.19
C GLU A 102 -17.93 6.16 -15.17
N SER A 103 -18.65 6.54 -14.10
CA SER A 103 -20.10 6.30 -13.97
C SER A 103 -20.89 7.05 -15.04
N ASP A 104 -20.53 8.31 -15.30
CA ASP A 104 -21.15 9.13 -16.35
C ASP A 104 -20.88 8.50 -17.74
N THR A 105 -19.60 8.19 -18.03
CA THR A 105 -19.16 7.61 -19.32
C THR A 105 -19.87 6.28 -19.64
N LEU A 106 -20.05 5.40 -18.65
CA LEU A 106 -20.72 4.11 -18.82
C LEU A 106 -22.24 4.22 -19.04
N LEU A 107 -22.86 5.35 -18.69
CA LEU A 107 -24.27 5.63 -18.94
C LEU A 107 -24.47 6.28 -20.33
N ASP A 108 -23.60 7.23 -20.69
CA ASP A 108 -23.63 7.91 -21.99
C ASP A 108 -23.29 6.99 -23.18
N ALA A 109 -22.47 5.95 -22.95
CA ALA A 109 -22.03 4.99 -23.96
C ALA A 109 -23.16 4.18 -24.65
N ARG A 110 -24.43 4.39 -24.28
CA ARG A 110 -25.62 3.76 -24.88
C ARG A 110 -26.49 4.68 -25.74
N ALA A 111 -26.13 5.95 -25.89
CA ALA A 111 -26.92 6.94 -26.63
C ALA A 111 -26.56 7.04 -28.14
N GLY A 112 -25.67 6.18 -28.64
CA GLY A 112 -25.12 6.26 -30.01
C GLY A 112 -25.52 5.08 -30.92
N ASP A 113 -26.82 4.93 -31.21
CA ASP A 113 -27.26 4.01 -32.28
C ASP A 113 -26.72 4.47 -33.65
N SER A 114 -26.26 3.51 -34.46
CA SER A 114 -25.56 3.78 -35.73
C SER A 114 -26.48 3.65 -36.95
N PRO A 115 -26.74 4.73 -37.72
CA PRO A 115 -27.39 4.63 -39.02
C PRO A 115 -26.40 4.19 -40.11
N GLY A 116 -26.79 3.19 -40.92
CA GLY A 116 -25.99 2.71 -42.06
C GLY A 116 -26.05 3.64 -43.29
N PRO A 117 -25.08 3.55 -44.22
CA PRO A 117 -24.98 4.44 -45.37
C PRO A 117 -25.89 4.05 -46.55
N GLY A 118 -26.44 5.06 -47.24
CA GLY A 118 -27.13 4.94 -48.54
C GLY A 118 -26.81 6.13 -49.45
N PRO A 119 -26.60 5.95 -50.78
CA PRO A 119 -26.13 7.03 -51.67
C PRO A 119 -27.24 7.69 -52.51
N GLY A 120 -27.17 9.01 -52.74
CA GLY A 120 -27.97 9.65 -53.80
C GLY A 120 -28.05 11.19 -53.82
N SER A 121 -27.56 11.80 -54.92
CA SER A 121 -27.86 13.17 -55.44
C SER A 121 -27.28 14.43 -54.74
N ALA A 122 -27.05 15.47 -55.58
CA ALA A 122 -26.53 16.84 -55.35
C ALA A 122 -26.75 17.65 -56.67
N PRO A 123 -26.20 18.87 -56.97
CA PRO A 123 -25.49 19.89 -56.15
C PRO A 123 -25.88 21.39 -56.45
N ALA A 124 -25.38 22.36 -55.67
CA ALA A 124 -24.92 23.76 -56.01
C ALA A 124 -24.81 24.62 -54.72
N ARG A 125 -23.80 25.43 -54.36
CA ARG A 125 -22.71 26.27 -54.98
C ARG A 125 -23.12 27.68 -55.43
N PRO A 126 -22.23 28.72 -55.35
CA PRO A 126 -20.94 28.89 -54.61
C PRO A 126 -21.14 29.86 -53.40
N THR A 127 -20.18 30.50 -52.68
CA THR A 127 -18.69 30.63 -52.61
C THR A 127 -18.33 30.78 -51.10
N VAL A 128 -17.18 31.17 -50.51
CA VAL A 128 -15.83 31.73 -50.81
C VAL A 128 -14.77 30.79 -50.16
N GLY A 129 -13.50 30.80 -50.59
CA GLY A 129 -12.42 29.96 -50.01
C GLY A 129 -11.14 30.75 -49.64
N PRO A 130 -9.99 30.10 -49.34
CA PRO A 130 -9.70 28.66 -49.36
C PRO A 130 -9.47 28.01 -47.97
N ALA A 131 -9.14 26.71 -47.95
CA ALA A 131 -9.05 25.84 -46.76
C ALA A 131 -7.74 26.04 -45.92
N PRO A 132 -7.63 25.54 -44.66
CA PRO A 132 -7.51 24.08 -44.41
C PRO A 132 -8.15 23.48 -43.12
N ALA A 133 -8.43 22.17 -43.20
CA ALA A 133 -8.30 21.13 -42.15
C ALA A 133 -8.95 21.23 -40.74
N THR A 134 -10.15 20.63 -40.62
CA THR A 134 -10.53 19.65 -39.55
C THR A 134 -10.69 20.18 -38.09
N PRO A 135 -10.99 19.35 -37.04
CA PRO A 135 -12.15 19.61 -36.18
C PRO A 135 -11.82 20.29 -34.83
N ILE A 136 -12.85 20.91 -34.23
CA ILE A 136 -12.81 21.65 -32.95
C ILE A 136 -13.97 21.19 -32.06
N GLN A 137 -13.89 21.09 -30.73
CA GLN A 137 -12.80 20.78 -29.80
C GLN A 137 -13.45 20.57 -28.42
N ALA A 138 -13.05 19.55 -27.63
CA ALA A 138 -13.62 19.35 -26.29
C ALA A 138 -13.20 20.49 -25.34
N VAL A 139 -14.17 21.07 -24.62
CA VAL A 139 -13.91 22.20 -23.69
C VAL A 139 -13.18 21.69 -22.44
N PRO A 140 -11.93 22.15 -22.17
CA PRO A 140 -11.10 21.55 -21.12
C PRO A 140 -11.43 22.11 -19.73
N LEU A 141 -11.25 21.27 -18.70
CA LEU A 141 -11.20 21.72 -17.31
C LEU A 141 -10.02 22.68 -17.11
N SER A 142 -10.24 23.78 -16.41
CA SER A 142 -9.26 24.86 -16.21
C SER A 142 -8.15 24.50 -15.20
N MET A 143 -7.25 23.61 -15.65
CA MET A 143 -5.83 23.71 -15.33
C MET A 143 -5.36 25.16 -15.54
N ARG A 144 -4.33 25.62 -14.79
CA ARG A 144 -3.53 26.74 -15.31
C ARG A 144 -3.00 26.31 -16.69
N PRO A 145 -3.16 27.10 -17.76
CA PRO A 145 -2.58 26.75 -19.04
C PRO A 145 -1.08 26.61 -18.85
N ALA A 146 -0.55 25.43 -19.18
CA ALA A 146 0.87 25.24 -19.35
C ALA A 146 1.24 26.01 -20.62
N PHE A 147 1.65 27.27 -20.47
CA PHE A 147 2.23 28.04 -21.56
C PHE A 147 3.46 27.29 -22.05
N ILE A 148 3.32 26.66 -23.21
CA ILE A 148 4.45 26.20 -24.02
C ILE A 148 5.17 27.48 -24.42
N LEU A 149 6.22 27.82 -23.67
CA LEU A 149 7.16 28.88 -24.03
C LEU A 149 7.68 28.60 -25.44
N GLU A 150 7.90 29.64 -26.25
CA GLU A 150 8.39 29.45 -27.61
C GLU A 150 9.71 28.64 -27.59
N GLY A 151 9.75 27.53 -28.31
CA GLY A 151 10.83 26.55 -28.29
C GLY A 151 10.66 25.34 -27.35
N ALA A 152 9.63 25.29 -26.50
CA ALA A 152 9.35 24.11 -25.69
C ALA A 152 8.75 22.96 -26.54
N PRO A 153 9.18 21.69 -26.34
CA PRO A 153 8.89 20.59 -27.26
C PRO A 153 7.44 20.08 -27.20
N ASP A 154 6.85 19.86 -28.38
CA ASP A 154 5.58 19.14 -28.60
C ASP A 154 5.54 17.79 -27.86
N PRO A 155 4.44 17.41 -27.18
CA PRO A 155 4.26 16.08 -26.60
C PRO A 155 4.52 14.91 -27.58
N GLY A 156 4.17 15.04 -28.86
CA GLY A 156 4.48 14.04 -29.89
C GLY A 156 5.97 13.96 -30.23
N ALA A 157 6.68 15.08 -30.24
CA ALA A 157 8.13 15.16 -30.36
C ALA A 157 8.84 14.62 -29.11
N MET A 158 8.30 14.88 -27.91
CA MET A 158 8.78 14.30 -26.66
C MET A 158 8.61 12.78 -26.67
N ALA A 159 7.44 12.25 -27.06
CA ALA A 159 7.21 10.81 -27.18
C ALA A 159 8.19 10.15 -28.17
N ARG A 160 8.41 10.77 -29.35
CA ARG A 160 9.42 10.32 -30.32
C ARG A 160 10.85 10.37 -29.78
N LYS A 161 11.21 11.43 -29.05
CA LYS A 161 12.52 11.56 -28.37
C LYS A 161 12.71 10.47 -27.31
N LEU A 162 11.70 10.20 -26.49
CA LEU A 162 11.70 9.13 -25.48
C LEU A 162 11.77 7.73 -26.10
N ALA A 163 11.15 7.52 -27.26
CA ALA A 163 11.24 6.27 -28.02
C ALA A 163 12.63 6.05 -28.65
N SER A 164 13.31 7.11 -29.10
CA SER A 164 14.68 7.02 -29.64
C SER A 164 15.77 6.77 -28.57
N ILE A 165 15.44 6.89 -27.27
CA ILE A 165 16.32 6.49 -26.17
C ILE A 165 16.18 4.96 -25.99
N GLY A 166 16.94 4.22 -26.79
CA GLY A 166 17.06 2.75 -26.73
C GLY A 166 18.11 2.24 -25.73
N GLU A 167 18.34 0.92 -25.72
CA GLU A 167 19.21 0.25 -24.74
C GLU A 167 20.69 0.67 -24.77
N ALA A 168 21.17 1.23 -25.89
CA ALA A 168 22.54 1.74 -26.02
C ALA A 168 22.74 3.18 -25.48
N ALA A 169 21.69 3.81 -24.95
CA ALA A 169 21.77 5.16 -24.39
C ALA A 169 22.59 5.21 -23.08
N PRO A 170 23.32 6.32 -22.78
CA PRO A 170 23.99 6.49 -21.49
C PRO A 170 23.01 6.37 -20.31
N PRO A 171 23.45 5.84 -19.14
CA PRO A 171 22.56 5.55 -18.02
C PRO A 171 21.71 6.76 -17.56
N GLN A 172 22.30 7.96 -17.53
CA GLN A 172 21.63 9.19 -17.14
C GLN A 172 20.51 9.56 -18.14
N MET A 173 20.67 9.26 -19.42
CA MET A 173 19.64 9.48 -20.45
C MET A 173 18.52 8.45 -20.35
N LYS A 174 18.83 7.20 -19.98
CA LYS A 174 17.82 6.18 -19.63
C LYS A 174 17.00 6.59 -18.42
N LEU A 175 17.64 7.01 -17.33
CA LEU A 175 16.91 7.45 -16.14
C LEU A 175 16.08 8.71 -16.40
N ALA A 176 16.59 9.66 -17.20
CA ALA A 176 15.82 10.83 -17.65
C ALA A 176 14.54 10.44 -18.41
N LYS A 177 14.60 9.41 -19.28
CA LYS A 177 13.43 8.85 -19.97
C LYS A 177 12.38 8.34 -18.98
N TYR A 178 12.80 7.61 -17.94
CA TYR A 178 11.88 7.06 -16.94
C TYR A 178 11.31 8.09 -15.96
N ILE A 179 12.06 9.15 -15.64
CA ILE A 179 11.55 10.33 -14.92
C ILE A 179 10.53 11.09 -15.78
N ALA A 180 10.79 11.27 -17.08
CA ALA A 180 9.83 11.92 -17.97
C ALA A 180 8.53 11.11 -18.11
N LEU A 181 8.63 9.80 -18.36
CA LEU A 181 7.47 8.90 -18.45
C LEU A 181 6.59 8.90 -17.19
N THR A 182 7.19 9.05 -16.00
CA THR A 182 6.43 9.09 -14.73
C THR A 182 6.00 10.49 -14.30
N GLY A 183 6.66 11.54 -14.78
CA GLY A 183 6.53 12.92 -14.28
C GLY A 183 5.94 13.95 -15.25
N ALA A 184 5.70 13.63 -16.54
CA ALA A 184 5.25 14.56 -17.59
C ALA A 184 3.80 15.10 -17.47
N GLY A 185 3.26 15.21 -16.26
CA GLY A 185 1.97 15.86 -16.00
C GLY A 185 0.73 15.06 -16.44
N THR A 186 -0.43 15.71 -16.38
CA THR A 186 -1.76 15.07 -16.41
C THR A 186 -2.14 14.41 -17.74
N SER A 187 -1.45 14.72 -18.83
CA SER A 187 -1.72 14.20 -20.18
C SER A 187 -0.55 13.42 -20.80
N GLY A 188 0.58 13.28 -20.09
CA GLY A 188 1.78 12.61 -20.60
C GLY A 188 2.44 11.61 -19.65
N SER A 189 2.04 11.55 -18.37
CA SER A 189 2.60 10.61 -17.40
C SER A 189 1.86 9.27 -17.35
N ARG A 190 2.62 8.19 -17.16
CA ARG A 190 2.11 6.84 -16.85
C ARG A 190 3.00 6.13 -15.81
N PRO A 191 2.51 5.09 -15.13
CA PRO A 191 3.38 4.15 -14.41
C PRO A 191 4.39 3.48 -15.36
N LEU A 192 5.52 3.06 -14.81
CA LEU A 192 6.47 2.20 -15.55
C LEU A 192 5.96 0.76 -15.64
N THR A 193 6.42 0.03 -16.64
CA THR A 193 6.34 -1.44 -16.62
C THR A 193 7.31 -2.02 -15.59
N LEU A 194 7.22 -3.34 -15.35
CA LEU A 194 8.14 -4.05 -14.47
C LEU A 194 9.59 -3.95 -14.98
N ASP A 195 9.81 -4.14 -16.28
CA ASP A 195 11.14 -4.10 -16.89
C ASP A 195 11.71 -2.68 -16.97
N GLU A 196 10.87 -1.67 -17.22
CA GLU A 196 11.28 -0.26 -17.17
C GLU A 196 11.67 0.17 -15.75
N ALA A 197 10.94 -0.28 -14.72
CA ALA A 197 11.29 0.00 -13.33
C ALA A 197 12.56 -0.75 -12.88
N ASP A 198 12.80 -1.96 -13.40
CA ASP A 198 14.03 -2.71 -13.19
C ASP A 198 15.24 -2.02 -13.83
N GLU A 199 15.15 -1.54 -15.08
CA GLU A 199 16.24 -0.80 -15.71
C GLU A 199 16.48 0.56 -15.01
N ALA A 200 15.42 1.35 -14.79
CA ALA A 200 15.51 2.66 -14.13
C ALA A 200 16.19 2.57 -12.76
N PHE A 201 15.87 1.54 -11.97
CA PHE A 201 16.46 1.35 -10.65
C PHE A 201 17.83 0.65 -10.71
N SER A 202 18.10 -0.18 -11.71
CA SER A 202 19.45 -0.72 -11.93
C SER A 202 20.47 0.39 -12.21
N VAL A 203 20.11 1.44 -12.96
CA VAL A 203 20.94 2.65 -13.15
C VAL A 203 21.23 3.36 -11.82
N ILE A 204 20.22 3.52 -10.96
CA ILE A 204 20.37 4.12 -9.62
C ILE A 204 21.24 3.25 -8.71
N LEU A 205 21.13 1.92 -8.82
CA LEU A 205 21.89 0.97 -8.01
C LEU A 205 23.33 0.75 -8.49
N ALA A 206 23.63 0.95 -9.77
CA ALA A 206 24.98 0.94 -10.31
C ALA A 206 25.80 2.16 -9.85
N GLY A 207 25.13 3.26 -9.51
CA GLY A 207 25.77 4.53 -9.14
C GLY A 207 25.90 5.53 -10.30
N ASP A 208 25.44 5.17 -11.50
CA ASP A 208 25.53 6.03 -12.69
C ASP A 208 24.54 7.21 -12.69
N ALA A 209 23.55 7.20 -11.79
CA ALA A 209 22.50 8.21 -11.72
C ALA A 209 22.97 9.51 -11.06
N ASP A 210 22.61 10.66 -11.64
CA ASP A 210 22.83 11.96 -11.01
C ASP A 210 21.94 12.13 -9.75
N PRO A 211 22.43 12.71 -8.64
CA PRO A 211 21.66 12.86 -7.40
C PRO A 211 20.31 13.60 -7.56
N ILE A 212 20.21 14.56 -8.49
CA ILE A 212 18.97 15.28 -8.80
C ILE A 212 17.98 14.33 -9.51
N GLN A 213 18.47 13.45 -10.38
CA GLN A 213 17.64 12.42 -11.02
C GLN A 213 17.11 11.41 -9.99
N ILE A 214 17.96 10.95 -9.05
CA ILE A 214 17.54 10.07 -7.95
C ILE A 214 16.45 10.74 -7.12
N GLY A 215 16.64 12.00 -6.73
CA GLY A 215 15.64 12.78 -5.98
C GLY A 215 14.31 12.92 -6.74
N ALA A 216 14.36 13.33 -8.00
CA ALA A 216 13.17 13.49 -8.85
C ALA A 216 12.40 12.17 -9.02
N PHE A 217 13.09 11.07 -9.32
CA PHE A 217 12.49 9.74 -9.48
C PHE A 217 11.76 9.28 -8.21
N LEU A 218 12.43 9.35 -7.05
CA LEU A 218 11.86 8.92 -5.78
C LEU A 218 10.67 9.80 -5.35
N VAL A 219 10.74 11.12 -5.56
CA VAL A 219 9.65 12.05 -5.21
C VAL A 219 8.42 11.85 -6.11
N VAL A 220 8.60 11.70 -7.42
CA VAL A 220 7.49 11.43 -8.37
C VAL A 220 6.79 10.10 -8.02
N MET A 221 7.56 9.03 -7.79
CA MET A 221 7.00 7.75 -7.34
C MET A 221 6.32 7.84 -5.97
N GLN A 222 6.83 8.63 -5.03
CA GLN A 222 6.22 8.79 -3.70
C GLN A 222 4.95 9.63 -3.72
N TYR A 223 4.87 10.62 -4.59
CA TYR A 223 3.68 11.46 -4.77
C TYR A 223 2.55 10.68 -5.45
N ARG A 224 2.84 9.98 -6.56
CA ARG A 224 1.86 9.19 -7.31
C ARG A 224 1.48 7.87 -6.61
N GLY A 225 2.42 7.27 -5.88
CA GLY A 225 2.30 5.95 -5.27
C GLY A 225 2.68 4.80 -6.23
N LEU A 226 3.42 3.80 -5.74
CA LEU A 226 3.84 2.65 -6.52
C LEU A 226 2.67 1.79 -7.02
N THR A 227 2.78 1.32 -8.26
CA THR A 227 2.03 0.15 -8.76
C THR A 227 2.75 -1.16 -8.40
N ALA A 228 2.05 -2.30 -8.54
CA ALA A 228 2.65 -3.61 -8.30
C ALA A 228 3.77 -3.95 -9.30
N ALA A 229 3.61 -3.57 -10.58
CA ALA A 229 4.62 -3.76 -11.61
C ALA A 229 5.90 -2.97 -11.30
N GLU A 230 5.77 -1.70 -10.91
CA GLU A 230 6.90 -0.89 -10.48
C GLU A 230 7.60 -1.49 -9.27
N LEU A 231 6.87 -1.81 -8.20
CA LEU A 231 7.45 -2.43 -7.01
C LEU A 231 8.19 -3.73 -7.35
N ALA A 232 7.61 -4.60 -8.19
CA ALA A 232 8.25 -5.81 -8.66
C ALA A 232 9.55 -5.51 -9.44
N GLY A 233 9.56 -4.52 -10.33
CA GLY A 233 10.75 -4.10 -11.07
C GLY A 233 11.87 -3.56 -10.17
N LEU A 234 11.54 -2.61 -9.28
CA LEU A 234 12.50 -2.08 -8.31
C LEU A 234 13.09 -3.18 -7.41
N VAL A 235 12.27 -4.16 -7.01
CA VAL A 235 12.70 -5.32 -6.21
C VAL A 235 13.57 -6.28 -7.04
N ARG A 236 13.26 -6.51 -8.32
CA ARG A 236 14.08 -7.34 -9.22
C ARG A 236 15.49 -6.77 -9.38
N ALA A 237 15.60 -5.46 -9.59
CA ALA A 237 16.86 -4.72 -9.61
C ALA A 237 17.62 -4.86 -8.28
N SER A 238 16.93 -4.63 -7.17
CA SER A 238 17.51 -4.66 -5.82
C SER A 238 18.03 -6.05 -5.43
N ARG A 239 17.29 -7.11 -5.76
CA ARG A 239 17.72 -8.50 -5.53
C ARG A 239 18.98 -8.82 -6.33
N ARG A 240 19.01 -8.44 -7.61
CA ARG A 240 20.17 -8.63 -8.51
C ARG A 240 21.40 -7.92 -7.94
N HIS A 241 21.26 -6.65 -7.53
CA HIS A 241 22.33 -5.84 -6.97
C HIS A 241 22.86 -6.37 -5.62
N CYS A 242 22.00 -6.87 -4.73
CA CYS A 242 22.40 -7.50 -3.47
C CYS A 242 22.96 -8.93 -3.63
N GLY A 243 23.07 -9.46 -4.86
CA GLY A 243 23.47 -10.86 -5.10
C GLY A 243 22.51 -11.90 -4.51
N ALA A 244 21.24 -11.54 -4.28
CA ALA A 244 20.28 -12.42 -3.62
C ALA A 244 19.95 -13.64 -4.50
N PRO A 245 19.98 -14.88 -3.96
CA PRO A 245 19.83 -16.09 -4.75
C PRO A 245 18.43 -16.25 -5.34
N GLY A 246 18.29 -17.15 -6.32
CA GLY A 246 16.99 -17.64 -6.75
C GLY A 246 16.28 -18.42 -5.63
N LEU A 247 14.95 -18.45 -5.65
CA LEU A 247 14.12 -19.10 -4.61
C LEU A 247 14.34 -20.62 -4.51
N SER A 248 14.92 -21.23 -5.55
CA SER A 248 15.37 -22.63 -5.57
C SER A 248 16.63 -22.90 -4.73
N ALA A 249 17.35 -21.86 -4.29
CA ALA A 249 18.56 -21.95 -3.46
C ALA A 249 18.35 -21.31 -2.07
N ALA A 250 17.18 -21.55 -1.47
CA ALA A 250 16.75 -20.94 -0.21
C ALA A 250 17.61 -21.33 1.01
N HIS A 251 18.40 -20.38 1.52
CA HIS A 251 19.18 -20.58 2.76
C HIS A 251 18.36 -20.33 4.04
N ALA A 252 17.22 -19.66 3.93
CA ALA A 252 16.22 -19.46 5.00
C ALA A 252 14.86 -20.07 4.62
N ASP A 253 14.05 -20.42 5.61
CA ASP A 253 12.66 -20.86 5.42
C ASP A 253 11.70 -19.66 5.51
N LEU A 254 12.00 -18.71 6.39
CA LEU A 254 11.24 -17.48 6.59
C LEU A 254 12.13 -16.23 6.44
N ASP A 255 11.66 -15.29 5.64
CA ASP A 255 12.20 -13.94 5.51
C ASP A 255 11.33 -12.93 6.28
N TRP A 256 11.93 -12.17 7.19
CA TRP A 256 11.24 -11.31 8.17
C TRP A 256 11.85 -9.90 8.21
N PRO A 257 11.54 -9.02 7.25
CA PRO A 257 12.01 -7.63 7.24
C PRO A 257 11.56 -6.83 8.47
N ALA A 258 12.48 -6.05 9.03
CA ALA A 258 12.27 -5.23 10.21
C ALA A 258 12.87 -3.82 10.06
N TYR A 259 12.27 -2.98 9.22
CA TYR A 259 12.75 -1.63 8.88
C TYR A 259 12.19 -0.53 9.80
N ILE A 260 12.23 -0.82 11.11
CA ILE A 260 11.55 -0.07 12.17
C ILE A 260 11.92 1.43 12.14
N SER A 261 10.90 2.28 12.29
CA SER A 261 11.07 3.71 12.45
C SER A 261 11.90 4.05 13.70
N PRO A 262 12.93 4.92 13.63
CA PRO A 262 13.69 5.35 14.81
C PRO A 262 12.83 6.22 15.76
N LYS A 263 11.66 6.68 15.32
CA LYS A 263 10.65 7.36 16.14
C LYS A 263 9.74 6.37 16.90
N SER A 264 9.90 5.04 16.70
CA SER A 264 9.18 4.01 17.46
C SER A 264 9.71 3.87 18.89
N ARG A 265 8.81 3.60 19.83
CA ARG A 265 9.13 3.36 21.25
C ARG A 265 8.65 1.99 21.75
N GLU A 266 8.04 1.19 20.87
CA GLU A 266 7.59 -0.17 21.19
C GLU A 266 8.78 -1.12 21.34
N ALA A 267 8.67 -2.08 22.28
CA ALA A 267 9.66 -3.14 22.42
C ALA A 267 9.53 -4.15 21.26
N PRO A 268 10.62 -4.77 20.78
CA PRO A 268 10.62 -5.64 19.60
C PRO A 268 10.08 -7.05 19.94
N TRP A 269 8.81 -7.17 20.32
CA TRP A 269 8.19 -8.44 20.70
C TRP A 269 8.21 -9.49 19.57
N PHE A 270 8.19 -9.05 18.30
CA PHE A 270 8.36 -9.91 17.13
C PHE A 270 9.69 -10.70 17.14
N LEU A 271 10.74 -10.19 17.78
CA LEU A 271 12.04 -10.88 17.85
C LEU A 271 11.98 -12.07 18.82
N HIS A 272 11.20 -11.98 19.90
CA HIS A 272 10.86 -13.16 20.73
C HIS A 272 9.98 -14.15 19.97
N ALA A 273 9.03 -13.67 19.18
CA ALA A 273 8.23 -14.53 18.31
C ALA A 273 9.10 -15.30 17.30
N ALA A 274 10.11 -14.65 16.72
CA ALA A 274 11.10 -15.30 15.87
C ALA A 274 11.92 -16.35 16.64
N ARG A 275 12.34 -16.08 17.90
CA ARG A 275 13.01 -17.08 18.75
C ARG A 275 12.15 -18.32 19.01
N LEU A 276 10.82 -18.19 19.14
CA LEU A 276 9.91 -19.33 19.23
C LEU A 276 9.88 -20.15 17.94
N VAL A 277 9.77 -19.50 16.79
CA VAL A 277 9.69 -20.17 15.48
C VAL A 277 11.03 -20.79 15.06
N ALA A 278 12.17 -20.22 15.52
CA ALA A 278 13.49 -20.84 15.42
C ALA A 278 13.63 -22.07 16.33
N LYS A 279 13.08 -22.03 17.56
CA LYS A 279 12.94 -23.21 18.45
C LYS A 279 12.02 -24.30 17.86
N ALA A 280 11.16 -23.97 16.89
CA ALA A 280 10.40 -24.94 16.10
C ALA A 280 11.17 -25.51 14.88
N GLY A 281 12.48 -25.20 14.74
CA GLY A 281 13.36 -25.72 13.70
C GLY A 281 13.36 -24.93 12.38
N HIS A 282 12.54 -23.90 12.23
CA HIS A 282 12.49 -23.09 11.00
C HIS A 282 13.62 -22.05 10.96
N ARG A 283 14.31 -21.94 9.82
CA ARG A 283 15.40 -20.98 9.61
C ARG A 283 14.86 -19.58 9.29
N ILE A 284 15.03 -18.62 10.20
CA ILE A 284 14.48 -17.26 10.08
C ILE A 284 15.57 -16.24 9.83
N LEU A 285 15.53 -15.57 8.67
CA LEU A 285 16.32 -14.39 8.43
C LEU A 285 15.54 -13.12 8.79
N ILE A 286 16.06 -12.35 9.74
CA ILE A 286 15.64 -10.97 9.98
C ILE A 286 16.62 -10.05 9.25
N HIS A 287 16.10 -9.13 8.43
CA HIS A 287 16.93 -8.11 7.78
C HIS A 287 16.40 -6.70 8.06
N THR A 288 17.31 -5.78 8.37
CA THR A 288 16.98 -4.47 8.97
C THR A 288 17.91 -3.36 8.49
N GLN A 289 17.64 -2.11 8.85
CA GLN A 289 18.52 -0.97 8.59
C GLN A 289 19.21 -0.52 9.89
N LYS A 290 20.54 -0.48 9.88
CA LYS A 290 21.37 0.17 10.91
C LYS A 290 20.94 1.62 11.10
N LYS A 291 20.58 1.98 12.33
CA LYS A 291 20.16 3.33 12.74
C LYS A 291 20.58 3.57 14.19
N SER A 292 21.16 4.73 14.46
CA SER A 292 21.45 5.19 15.82
C SER A 292 20.19 5.18 16.68
N GLY A 293 20.30 4.65 17.91
CA GLY A 293 19.18 4.54 18.85
C GLY A 293 18.18 3.39 18.58
N ASN A 294 18.40 2.53 17.58
CA ASN A 294 17.50 1.42 17.30
C ASN A 294 17.61 0.32 18.38
N HIS A 295 16.56 0.14 19.18
CA HIS A 295 16.48 -0.90 20.21
C HIS A 295 16.61 -2.34 19.67
N LEU A 296 16.35 -2.57 18.37
CA LEU A 296 16.41 -3.92 17.77
C LEU A 296 17.81 -4.55 17.83
N GLU A 297 18.87 -3.79 17.59
CA GLU A 297 20.24 -4.32 17.62
C GLU A 297 20.66 -4.71 19.05
N ALA A 298 20.27 -3.91 20.03
CA ALA A 298 20.48 -4.21 21.45
C ALA A 298 19.69 -5.45 21.90
N ALA A 299 18.44 -5.59 21.44
CA ALA A 299 17.58 -6.74 21.73
C ALA A 299 18.08 -8.03 21.05
N ALA A 300 18.55 -7.96 19.80
CA ALA A 300 19.17 -9.08 19.10
C ALA A 300 20.42 -9.59 19.84
N ARG A 301 21.34 -8.68 20.17
CA ARG A 301 22.56 -9.00 20.94
C ARG A 301 22.25 -9.66 22.28
N MET A 302 21.30 -9.11 23.03
CA MET A 302 20.91 -9.64 24.34
C MET A 302 20.16 -10.99 24.26
N ALA A 303 19.42 -11.23 23.17
CA ALA A 303 18.82 -12.52 22.87
C ALA A 303 19.83 -13.61 22.42
N GLY A 304 21.13 -13.28 22.35
CA GLY A 304 22.19 -14.16 21.86
C GLY A 304 22.34 -14.19 20.33
N ILE A 305 21.61 -13.35 19.60
CA ILE A 305 21.57 -13.36 18.13
C ILE A 305 22.66 -12.43 17.60
N GLY A 306 23.71 -13.03 17.05
CA GLY A 306 24.81 -12.30 16.41
C GLY A 306 24.34 -11.50 15.19
N ARG A 307 25.00 -10.36 14.94
CA ARG A 307 24.87 -9.60 13.69
C ARG A 307 25.81 -10.20 12.64
N CYS A 308 25.23 -10.65 11.53
CA CYS A 308 25.96 -11.10 10.36
C CYS A 308 26.45 -9.88 9.54
N LEU A 309 27.70 -9.90 9.08
CA LEU A 309 28.31 -8.88 8.23
C LEU A 309 28.25 -9.22 6.74
N SER A 310 27.81 -10.44 6.40
CA SER A 310 27.65 -10.91 5.02
C SER A 310 26.50 -11.92 4.88
N ALA A 311 26.02 -12.10 3.65
CA ALA A 311 25.04 -13.15 3.31
C ALA A 311 25.57 -14.58 3.58
N GLY A 312 26.89 -14.77 3.47
CA GLY A 312 27.57 -16.03 3.80
C GLY A 312 27.52 -16.34 5.31
N GLU A 313 27.87 -15.37 6.15
CA GLU A 313 27.74 -15.49 7.62
C GLU A 313 26.30 -15.75 8.04
N ALA A 314 25.33 -15.01 7.47
CA ALA A 314 23.92 -15.23 7.76
C ALA A 314 23.49 -16.66 7.37
N SER A 315 23.92 -17.16 6.22
CA SER A 315 23.66 -18.53 5.78
C SER A 315 24.34 -19.60 6.65
N ALA A 316 25.47 -19.28 7.29
CA ALA A 316 26.14 -20.16 8.25
C ALA A 316 25.43 -20.14 9.62
N GLN A 317 25.06 -18.97 10.13
CA GLN A 317 24.35 -18.80 11.40
C GLN A 317 22.95 -19.46 11.35
N LEU A 318 22.23 -19.35 10.22
CA LEU A 318 20.95 -20.05 10.02
C LEU A 318 21.05 -21.58 10.10
N LYS A 319 22.19 -22.19 9.72
CA LYS A 319 22.41 -23.64 9.82
C LYS A 319 22.69 -24.11 11.24
N LYS A 320 23.13 -23.21 12.12
CA LYS A 320 23.55 -23.51 13.50
C LYS A 320 22.48 -23.14 14.52
N ASP A 321 21.99 -21.91 14.44
CA ASP A 321 21.17 -21.26 15.47
C ASP A 321 19.71 -21.05 15.01
N HIS A 322 19.36 -21.47 13.78
CA HIS A 322 18.06 -21.26 13.12
C HIS A 322 17.58 -19.79 13.01
N ILE A 323 18.34 -18.80 13.49
CA ILE A 323 18.00 -17.38 13.40
C ILE A 323 19.23 -16.51 13.11
N ALA A 324 19.09 -15.58 12.16
CA ALA A 324 20.14 -14.65 11.76
C ALA A 324 19.60 -13.22 11.61
N VAL A 325 20.44 -12.22 11.94
CA VAL A 325 20.13 -10.79 11.79
C VAL A 325 21.19 -10.13 10.92
N ILE A 326 20.80 -9.60 9.77
CA ILE A 326 21.70 -8.89 8.83
C ILE A 326 21.24 -7.43 8.62
N GLN A 327 22.21 -6.52 8.49
CA GLN A 327 21.96 -5.09 8.28
C GLN A 327 22.04 -4.74 6.78
N LEU A 328 21.25 -3.75 6.34
CA LEU A 328 21.17 -3.36 4.92
C LEU A 328 22.51 -2.88 4.35
N ASP A 329 23.35 -2.23 5.15
CA ASP A 329 24.71 -1.85 4.76
C ASP A 329 25.65 -3.06 4.55
N SER A 330 25.33 -4.22 5.12
CA SER A 330 25.99 -5.52 4.86
C SER A 330 25.44 -6.26 3.62
N LEU A 331 24.42 -5.71 2.96
CA LEU A 331 23.80 -6.27 1.74
C LEU A 331 24.02 -5.35 0.52
N SER A 332 23.88 -4.04 0.73
CA SER A 332 24.09 -3.00 -0.28
C SER A 332 24.28 -1.65 0.41
N THR A 333 25.49 -1.12 0.30
CA THR A 333 25.82 0.26 0.74
C THR A 333 24.99 1.29 0.00
N GLN A 334 24.69 1.06 -1.28
CA GLN A 334 23.88 1.96 -2.12
C GLN A 334 22.41 2.01 -1.64
N LEU A 335 21.76 0.87 -1.39
CA LEU A 335 20.41 0.84 -0.79
C LEU A 335 20.39 1.47 0.62
N HIS A 336 21.45 1.28 1.42
CA HIS A 336 21.58 1.93 2.72
C HIS A 336 21.69 3.46 2.61
N GLY A 337 22.48 3.97 1.65
CA GLY A 337 22.60 5.40 1.35
C GLY A 337 21.27 5.99 0.88
N LEU A 338 20.63 5.36 -0.10
CA LEU A 338 19.30 5.73 -0.59
C LEU A 338 18.23 5.73 0.51
N MET A 339 18.30 4.78 1.46
CA MET A 339 17.42 4.74 2.64
C MET A 339 17.76 5.77 3.74
N SER A 340 18.92 6.43 3.65
CA SER A 340 19.33 7.50 4.55
C SER A 340 18.87 8.89 4.07
N LEU A 341 18.45 9.02 2.80
CA LEU A 341 17.83 10.23 2.24
C LEU A 341 16.55 10.69 2.96
N TYR A 342 15.96 9.86 3.85
CA TYR A 342 14.91 10.31 4.76
C TYR A 342 15.32 11.58 5.53
N GLY A 343 16.58 11.69 5.97
CA GLY A 343 17.06 12.86 6.72
C GLY A 343 17.17 14.15 5.88
N LEU A 344 17.20 14.03 4.55
CA LEU A 344 17.24 15.16 3.63
C LEU A 344 15.83 15.62 3.23
N PHE A 345 14.88 14.68 3.08
CA PHE A 345 13.52 14.98 2.63
C PHE A 345 12.47 15.06 3.77
N GLU A 346 12.80 14.59 4.99
CA GLU A 346 11.90 14.35 6.15
C GLU A 346 10.58 13.60 5.83
N MET A 347 10.55 12.91 4.69
CA MET A 347 9.45 12.08 4.23
C MET A 347 9.93 10.66 3.92
N ARG A 348 9.01 9.70 4.00
CA ARG A 348 9.29 8.33 3.56
C ARG A 348 9.47 8.29 2.05
N SER A 349 10.30 7.35 1.62
CA SER A 349 10.62 7.09 0.21
C SER A 349 9.91 5.80 -0.24
N PRO A 350 9.65 5.59 -1.55
CA PRO A 350 9.07 4.34 -2.06
C PRO A 350 9.92 3.13 -1.70
N LEU A 351 11.23 3.36 -1.49
CA LEU A 351 12.19 2.42 -0.93
C LEU A 351 11.70 1.72 0.35
N ASN A 352 10.92 2.39 1.22
CA ASN A 352 10.37 1.75 2.43
C ASN A 352 9.38 0.61 2.13
N VAL A 353 8.80 0.59 0.92
CA VAL A 353 7.93 -0.50 0.43
C VAL A 353 8.79 -1.63 -0.15
N LEU A 354 9.80 -1.25 -0.94
CA LEU A 354 10.79 -2.12 -1.62
C LEU A 354 11.66 -2.91 -0.63
N VAL A 355 12.23 -2.26 0.39
CA VAL A 355 13.21 -2.94 1.26
C VAL A 355 12.59 -4.08 2.07
N ALA A 356 11.27 -4.06 2.25
CA ALA A 356 10.48 -5.15 2.82
C ALA A 356 10.21 -6.31 1.83
N MET A 357 10.85 -6.32 0.65
CA MET A 357 10.77 -7.41 -0.33
C MET A 357 12.16 -7.81 -0.88
N LEU A 358 13.25 -7.44 -0.19
CA LEU A 358 14.58 -7.87 -0.63
C LEU A 358 14.73 -9.39 -0.54
N ASN A 359 14.27 -10.02 0.56
CA ASN A 359 14.40 -11.46 0.80
C ASN A 359 15.80 -11.99 0.40
N PRO A 360 16.87 -11.49 1.05
CA PRO A 360 18.23 -11.53 0.50
C PRO A 360 18.88 -12.92 0.54
N LEU A 361 18.27 -13.91 1.18
CA LEU A 361 18.68 -15.33 1.15
C LEU A 361 17.68 -16.26 0.44
N GLY A 362 16.72 -15.69 -0.30
CA GLY A 362 15.85 -16.44 -1.20
C GLY A 362 14.85 -17.39 -0.52
N ALA A 363 14.37 -17.05 0.68
CA ALA A 363 13.34 -17.82 1.37
C ALA A 363 12.07 -17.97 0.53
N ASN A 364 11.40 -19.12 0.64
CA ASN A 364 10.14 -19.36 -0.07
C ASN A 364 8.92 -18.66 0.56
N THR A 365 9.09 -18.09 1.76
CA THR A 365 8.04 -17.37 2.50
C THR A 365 8.60 -16.07 3.08
N SER A 366 7.94 -14.94 2.81
CA SER A 366 8.20 -13.65 3.48
C SER A 366 7.03 -13.20 4.37
N LEU A 367 7.32 -12.60 5.53
CA LEU A 367 6.33 -12.12 6.51
C LEU A 367 6.48 -10.61 6.76
N LEU A 368 5.46 -9.83 6.38
CA LEU A 368 5.52 -8.36 6.23
C LEU A 368 4.53 -7.61 7.13
N GLY A 369 4.86 -6.37 7.52
CA GLY A 369 3.93 -5.45 8.19
C GLY A 369 3.47 -4.32 7.27
N VAL A 370 2.18 -4.28 6.92
CA VAL A 370 1.62 -3.34 5.92
C VAL A 370 0.49 -2.46 6.48
N SER A 371 0.85 -1.31 7.04
CA SER A 371 -0.06 -0.43 7.80
C SER A 371 -0.87 0.57 6.96
N ARG A 372 -0.64 0.70 5.65
CA ARG A 372 -1.34 1.66 4.78
C ARG A 372 -2.40 0.94 3.96
N ALA A 373 -3.65 1.39 4.03
CA ALA A 373 -4.77 0.79 3.31
C ALA A 373 -4.53 0.71 1.78
N SER A 374 -3.82 1.69 1.21
CA SER A 374 -3.41 1.76 -0.19
C SER A 374 -2.40 0.69 -0.62
N TYR A 375 -1.69 0.05 0.31
CA TYR A 375 -0.59 -0.89 0.04
C TYR A 375 -0.88 -2.32 0.52
N ARG A 376 -2.06 -2.58 1.10
CA ARG A 376 -2.42 -3.90 1.68
C ARG A 376 -2.32 -5.07 0.69
N GLU A 377 -2.56 -4.81 -0.59
CA GLU A 377 -2.49 -5.81 -1.65
C GLU A 377 -1.26 -5.63 -2.56
N LEU A 378 -0.62 -4.45 -2.53
CA LEU A 378 0.55 -4.08 -3.33
C LEU A 378 1.72 -5.07 -3.20
N HIS A 379 2.08 -5.44 -1.97
CA HIS A 379 3.15 -6.42 -1.70
C HIS A 379 2.82 -7.83 -2.21
N ARG A 380 1.56 -8.26 -2.06
CA ARG A 380 1.08 -9.56 -2.57
C ARG A 380 1.15 -9.60 -4.10
N ASP A 381 0.71 -8.53 -4.75
CA ASP A 381 0.59 -8.47 -6.20
C ASP A 381 1.96 -8.32 -6.88
N ALA A 382 2.88 -7.55 -6.28
CA ALA A 382 4.27 -7.52 -6.69
C ALA A 382 4.97 -8.88 -6.51
N ALA A 383 4.70 -9.60 -5.41
CA ALA A 383 5.25 -10.94 -5.18
C ALA A 383 4.70 -11.98 -6.19
N ALA A 384 3.42 -11.88 -6.57
CA ALA A 384 2.84 -12.70 -7.61
C ALA A 384 3.49 -12.42 -8.99
N MET A 385 3.74 -11.15 -9.34
CA MET A 385 4.50 -10.79 -10.54
C MET A 385 5.93 -11.33 -10.51
N LEU A 386 6.58 -11.34 -9.34
CA LEU A 386 7.90 -11.94 -9.10
C LEU A 386 7.89 -13.48 -8.98
N GLN A 387 6.74 -14.15 -9.17
CA GLN A 387 6.57 -15.61 -9.06
C GLN A 387 6.95 -16.20 -7.68
N TRP A 388 6.93 -15.39 -6.61
CA TRP A 388 7.16 -15.86 -5.24
C TRP A 388 6.04 -16.82 -4.81
N PRO A 389 6.34 -17.98 -4.21
CA PRO A 389 5.30 -18.94 -3.85
C PRO A 389 4.48 -18.47 -2.64
N ASN A 390 5.10 -17.99 -1.56
CA ASN A 390 4.39 -17.61 -0.33
C ASN A 390 4.76 -16.22 0.19
N LEU A 391 3.76 -15.49 0.68
CA LEU A 391 3.91 -14.20 1.35
C LEU A 391 2.75 -13.99 2.33
N ALA A 392 3.01 -13.46 3.52
CA ALA A 392 1.97 -13.05 4.46
C ALA A 392 2.19 -11.61 4.92
N ALA A 393 1.18 -10.75 4.80
CA ALA A 393 1.28 -9.34 5.15
C ALA A 393 0.19 -8.91 6.16
N LEU A 394 0.61 -8.47 7.34
CA LEU A 394 -0.26 -8.07 8.45
C LEU A 394 -0.80 -6.64 8.22
N GLY A 395 -2.09 -6.52 7.86
CA GLY A 395 -2.73 -5.29 7.39
C GLY A 395 -2.93 -4.14 8.40
N ASN A 396 -2.49 -4.36 9.65
CA ASN A 396 -2.50 -3.41 10.77
C ASN A 396 -1.11 -3.14 11.38
N SER A 397 -0.08 -3.89 10.96
CA SER A 397 1.28 -3.75 11.49
C SER A 397 2.13 -2.80 10.63
N ARG A 398 3.19 -2.21 11.18
CA ARG A 398 4.00 -1.19 10.48
C ARG A 398 5.49 -1.46 10.63
N ASP A 399 6.22 -1.33 9.53
CA ASP A 399 7.69 -1.40 9.42
C ASP A 399 8.33 -2.78 9.74
N VAL A 400 7.64 -3.62 10.50
CA VAL A 400 7.95 -5.02 10.79
C VAL A 400 6.63 -5.79 10.93
N ALA A 401 6.63 -7.10 10.69
CA ALA A 401 5.48 -7.94 11.01
C ALA A 401 5.42 -8.23 12.51
N GLN A 402 4.49 -7.58 13.22
CA GLN A 402 4.13 -7.85 14.61
C GLN A 402 2.60 -7.86 14.75
N ALA A 403 2.04 -8.88 15.39
CA ALA A 403 0.60 -9.00 15.56
C ALA A 403 0.06 -7.92 16.51
N THR A 404 -1.15 -7.43 16.23
CA THR A 404 -1.92 -6.57 17.15
C THR A 404 -3.17 -7.32 17.59
N PRO A 405 -3.05 -8.36 18.46
CA PRO A 405 -4.11 -9.31 18.73
C PRO A 405 -5.39 -8.68 19.29
N PHE A 406 -5.28 -7.54 19.97
CA PHE A 406 -6.41 -6.78 20.53
C PHE A 406 -7.22 -6.01 19.47
N ARG A 407 -6.91 -6.15 18.18
CA ARG A 407 -7.64 -5.55 17.06
C ARG A 407 -7.79 -6.54 15.90
N SER A 408 -9.00 -6.65 15.36
CA SER A 408 -9.29 -7.48 14.19
C SER A 408 -8.34 -7.12 13.05
N THR A 409 -7.59 -8.12 12.56
CA THR A 409 -6.44 -7.92 11.67
C THR A 409 -6.54 -8.84 10.46
N THR A 410 -6.64 -8.24 9.27
CA THR A 410 -6.55 -8.97 8.01
C THR A 410 -5.09 -9.32 7.70
N ILE A 411 -4.82 -10.60 7.46
CA ILE A 411 -3.57 -11.07 6.88
C ILE A 411 -3.81 -11.28 5.38
N PHE A 412 -3.12 -10.48 4.57
CA PHE A 412 -3.13 -10.60 3.12
C PHE A 412 -2.08 -11.63 2.73
N ARG A 413 -2.49 -12.72 2.09
CA ARG A 413 -1.62 -13.88 1.84
C ARG A 413 -1.49 -14.16 0.35
N LEU A 414 -0.32 -14.66 -0.02
CA LEU A 414 -0.03 -15.42 -1.22
C LEU A 414 0.34 -16.82 -0.73
N VAL A 415 -0.33 -17.86 -1.21
CA VAL A 415 -0.09 -19.26 -0.81
C VAL A 415 -0.01 -20.08 -2.08
N ASP A 416 1.15 -20.71 -2.32
CA ASP A 416 1.48 -21.42 -3.56
C ASP A 416 1.10 -20.61 -4.82
N ARG A 417 1.51 -19.33 -4.83
CA ARG A 417 1.20 -18.27 -5.83
C ARG A 417 -0.27 -17.84 -5.94
N LEU A 418 -1.19 -18.40 -5.17
CA LEU A 418 -2.60 -18.03 -5.19
C LEU A 418 -2.93 -16.97 -4.11
N PRO A 419 -3.70 -15.91 -4.44
CA PRO A 419 -4.11 -14.92 -3.45
C PRO A 419 -5.08 -15.53 -2.42
N ARG A 420 -4.90 -15.13 -1.17
CA ARG A 420 -5.71 -15.50 0.00
C ARG A 420 -5.91 -14.29 0.91
N LYS A 421 -6.99 -14.27 1.68
CA LYS A 421 -7.24 -13.28 2.74
C LYS A 421 -7.76 -14.00 3.97
N LEU A 422 -7.12 -13.81 5.11
CA LEU A 422 -7.60 -14.29 6.41
C LEU A 422 -7.93 -13.10 7.29
N ILE A 423 -9.02 -13.16 8.05
CA ILE A 423 -9.35 -12.19 9.10
C ILE A 423 -9.12 -12.88 10.44
N VAL A 424 -8.12 -12.39 11.19
CA VAL A 424 -7.89 -12.80 12.58
C VAL A 424 -8.76 -11.90 13.47
N PRO A 425 -9.69 -12.45 14.27
CA PRO A 425 -10.53 -11.66 15.17
C PRO A 425 -9.71 -11.07 16.33
N SER A 426 -10.22 -10.02 16.96
CA SER A 426 -9.60 -9.44 18.16
C SER A 426 -9.81 -10.33 19.39
N THR A 427 -8.74 -10.56 20.16
CA THR A 427 -8.85 -11.03 21.54
C THR A 427 -9.18 -9.87 22.49
N PRO A 428 -9.77 -10.12 23.67
CA PRO A 428 -9.79 -9.12 24.75
C PRO A 428 -8.37 -8.65 25.09
N GLU A 429 -8.22 -7.37 25.47
CA GLU A 429 -6.94 -6.80 25.88
C GLU A 429 -6.73 -6.99 27.39
N PRO A 430 -5.67 -7.67 27.84
CA PRO A 430 -5.33 -7.76 29.26
C PRO A 430 -5.06 -6.37 29.85
N ARG A 431 -5.34 -6.21 31.15
CA ARG A 431 -4.97 -4.99 31.88
C ARG A 431 -3.46 -4.81 31.81
N ALA A 432 -2.99 -3.64 31.39
CA ALA A 432 -1.58 -3.32 31.41
C ALA A 432 -1.07 -3.25 32.86
N GLU A 433 -0.04 -4.05 33.16
CA GLU A 433 0.72 -3.93 34.41
C GLU A 433 1.78 -2.82 34.25
N PRO A 434 2.07 -2.02 35.30
CA PRO A 434 3.09 -0.99 35.22
C PRO A 434 4.49 -1.63 35.11
N PRO A 435 5.42 -1.03 34.35
CA PRO A 435 6.80 -1.51 34.32
C PRO A 435 7.44 -1.40 35.71
N ILE A 436 8.10 -2.47 36.13
CA ILE A 436 9.00 -2.53 37.29
C ILE A 436 10.22 -1.62 37.03
N ASP A 437 11.04 -1.32 38.05
CA ASP A 437 12.32 -0.58 37.97
C ASP A 437 13.39 -1.31 37.12
N LEU A 438 13.13 -1.41 35.82
CA LEU A 438 13.94 -2.03 34.78
C LEU A 438 13.94 -1.10 33.56
N THR A 439 15.04 -1.04 32.82
CA THR A 439 14.98 -0.44 31.48
C THR A 439 14.05 -1.25 30.58
N ARG A 440 13.52 -0.62 29.52
CA ARG A 440 12.66 -1.33 28.53
C ARG A 440 13.31 -2.58 27.95
N LEU A 441 14.64 -2.61 27.89
CA LEU A 441 15.41 -3.73 27.36
C LEU A 441 15.45 -4.87 28.38
N GLU A 442 15.80 -4.59 29.64
CA GLU A 442 15.79 -5.58 30.73
C GLU A 442 14.38 -6.13 30.99
N TYR A 443 13.34 -5.29 30.89
CA TYR A 443 11.94 -5.72 30.96
C TYR A 443 11.57 -6.67 29.82
N TRP A 444 11.96 -6.33 28.58
CA TRP A 444 11.73 -7.18 27.41
C TRP A 444 12.42 -8.55 27.54
N ASP A 445 13.61 -8.63 28.13
CA ASP A 445 14.22 -9.93 28.47
C ASP A 445 13.53 -10.62 29.65
N ALA A 446 13.19 -9.90 30.72
CA ALA A 446 12.56 -10.46 31.91
C ALA A 446 11.25 -11.18 31.58
N VAL A 447 10.44 -10.66 30.65
CA VAL A 447 9.23 -11.32 30.12
C VAL A 447 9.56 -12.65 29.41
N TRP A 448 10.65 -12.71 28.63
CA TRP A 448 11.13 -13.97 28.05
C TRP A 448 11.66 -14.95 29.11
N ALA A 449 12.51 -14.48 30.02
CA ALA A 449 13.05 -15.30 31.10
C ALA A 449 11.98 -15.78 32.10
N GLY A 450 10.77 -15.21 32.08
CA GLY A 450 9.72 -15.47 33.08
C GLY A 450 9.97 -14.77 34.42
N ARG A 451 10.93 -13.84 34.45
CA ARG A 451 11.28 -12.99 35.60
C ARG A 451 10.33 -11.79 35.77
N ALA A 452 9.62 -11.43 34.70
CA ALA A 452 8.49 -10.49 34.73
C ALA A 452 7.28 -11.14 34.07
N ARG A 453 6.08 -10.81 34.55
CA ARG A 453 4.80 -11.18 33.92
C ARG A 453 4.32 -10.02 33.06
N ASP A 454 3.80 -10.34 31.88
CA ASP A 454 3.10 -9.40 31.01
C ASP A 454 2.20 -10.23 30.07
N ASP A 455 0.96 -10.49 30.50
CA ASP A 455 -0.02 -11.26 29.72
C ASP A 455 -0.34 -10.59 28.38
N ARG A 456 -0.15 -9.26 28.30
CA ARG A 456 -0.36 -8.47 27.08
C ARG A 456 0.79 -8.65 26.10
N ALA A 457 2.03 -8.69 26.57
CA ALA A 457 3.19 -9.05 25.74
C ALA A 457 3.20 -10.53 25.37
N GLU A 458 2.81 -11.46 26.26
CA GLU A 458 2.63 -12.88 25.92
C GLU A 458 1.71 -13.02 24.70
N GLU A 459 0.52 -12.42 24.72
CA GLU A 459 -0.42 -12.55 23.60
C GLU A 459 0.11 -11.90 22.32
N VAL A 460 0.86 -10.79 22.40
CA VAL A 460 1.54 -10.20 21.23
C VAL A 460 2.61 -11.14 20.68
N ILE A 461 3.46 -11.75 21.52
CA ILE A 461 4.51 -12.69 21.11
C ILE A 461 3.88 -13.94 20.48
N VAL A 462 2.93 -14.57 21.17
CA VAL A 462 2.24 -15.80 20.75
C VAL A 462 1.46 -15.57 19.46
N SER A 463 0.67 -14.51 19.35
CA SER A 463 -0.08 -14.22 18.11
C SER A 463 0.83 -13.79 16.95
N THR A 464 2.02 -13.23 17.22
CA THR A 464 3.04 -12.95 16.18
C THR A 464 3.71 -14.24 15.70
N ALA A 465 4.08 -15.15 16.60
CA ALA A 465 4.63 -16.45 16.24
C ALA A 465 3.60 -17.30 15.49
N ALA A 466 2.33 -17.26 15.89
CA ALA A 466 1.22 -17.90 15.18
C ALA A 466 1.07 -17.40 13.74
N ALA A 467 1.26 -16.09 13.49
CA ALA A 467 1.21 -15.52 12.15
C ALA A 467 2.42 -15.92 11.28
N ALA A 468 3.60 -16.11 11.89
CA ALA A 468 4.80 -16.60 11.23
C ALA A 468 4.70 -18.11 10.88
N LEU A 469 4.22 -18.92 11.82
CA LEU A 469 3.91 -20.34 11.58
C LEU A 469 2.83 -20.47 10.49
N LEU A 470 1.75 -19.68 10.51
CA LEU A 470 0.76 -19.65 9.43
C LEU A 470 1.34 -19.25 8.06
N ALA A 471 2.41 -18.45 8.02
CA ALA A 471 3.10 -18.15 6.76
C ALA A 471 3.92 -19.36 6.26
N LEU A 472 4.60 -20.06 7.17
CA LEU A 472 5.42 -21.24 6.88
C LEU A 472 4.61 -22.49 6.53
N LYS A 473 3.57 -22.80 7.30
CA LYS A 473 2.69 -24.00 7.16
C LYS A 473 1.63 -23.83 6.06
N ARG A 474 1.65 -22.74 5.28
CA ARG A 474 0.72 -22.49 4.15
C ARG A 474 -0.75 -22.72 4.55
N ASP A 475 -1.54 -23.42 3.74
CA ASP A 475 -2.93 -23.78 4.08
C ASP A 475 -3.02 -25.18 4.75
N GLU A 476 -1.92 -25.74 5.27
CA GLU A 476 -1.86 -27.04 5.97
C GLU A 476 -2.37 -26.96 7.43
N MET A 477 -2.36 -25.77 8.03
CA MET A 477 -2.82 -25.52 9.40
C MET A 477 -3.63 -24.21 9.47
N SER A 478 -4.69 -24.20 10.29
CA SER A 478 -5.43 -22.98 10.59
C SER A 478 -4.68 -22.07 11.58
N TYR A 479 -5.09 -20.80 11.65
CA TYR A 479 -4.55 -19.87 12.64
C TYR A 479 -4.81 -20.31 14.10
N ALA A 480 -5.85 -21.11 14.36
CA ALA A 480 -6.13 -21.64 15.68
C ALA A 480 -5.06 -22.67 16.09
N GLU A 481 -4.69 -23.56 15.17
CA GLU A 481 -3.68 -24.60 15.38
C GLU A 481 -2.27 -23.99 15.48
N THR A 482 -1.90 -23.06 14.60
CA THR A 482 -0.60 -22.38 14.69
C THR A 482 -0.49 -21.49 15.93
N ARG A 483 -1.61 -20.99 16.47
CA ARG A 483 -1.63 -20.29 17.77
C ARG A 483 -1.54 -21.25 18.96
N ALA A 484 -2.06 -22.47 18.85
CA ALA A 484 -1.82 -23.52 19.84
C ALA A 484 -0.35 -23.96 19.85
N GLU A 485 0.26 -24.18 18.68
CA GLU A 485 1.70 -24.46 18.50
C GLU A 485 2.56 -23.34 19.09
N ALA A 486 2.29 -22.07 18.73
CA ALA A 486 2.98 -20.91 19.31
C ALA A 486 2.86 -20.82 20.84
N LYS A 487 1.70 -21.19 21.42
CA LYS A 487 1.51 -21.18 22.88
C LYS A 487 2.19 -22.36 23.57
N ALA A 488 2.33 -23.50 22.92
CA ALA A 488 3.15 -24.62 23.41
C ALA A 488 4.64 -24.24 23.43
N LEU A 489 5.14 -23.68 22.32
CA LEU A 489 6.51 -23.16 22.21
C LEU A 489 6.81 -22.10 23.28
N TRP A 490 5.88 -21.16 23.53
CA TRP A 490 6.04 -20.16 24.58
C TRP A 490 6.14 -20.75 26.00
N ARG A 491 5.37 -21.79 26.30
CA ARG A 491 5.47 -22.53 27.58
C ARG A 491 6.80 -23.28 27.71
N GLN A 492 7.31 -23.81 26.61
CA GLN A 492 8.55 -24.58 26.55
C GLN A 492 9.81 -23.72 26.28
N ARG A 493 9.68 -22.39 26.18
CA ARG A 493 10.77 -21.50 25.73
C ARG A 493 12.05 -21.58 26.57
N ASN A 494 11.90 -21.86 27.87
CA ASN A 494 12.99 -22.01 28.84
C ASN A 494 13.25 -23.48 29.23
N ALA A 495 12.73 -24.44 28.46
CA ALA A 495 13.22 -25.82 28.46
C ALA A 495 14.36 -25.92 27.44
N GLY A 496 15.56 -26.26 27.93
CA GLY A 496 16.82 -26.26 27.17
C GLY A 496 17.95 -25.65 27.97
#